data_AF-A0A1G5W0M3-F1
#
_entry.id   AF-A0A1G5W0M3-F1
#
_cell.length_a   1.000
_cell.length_b   1.000
_cell.length_c   1.000
_cell.angle_alpha   90.00
_cell.angle_beta   90.00
_cell.angle_gamma   90.00
#
_symmetry.space_group_name_H-M   'P 1'
#
loop_
_entity.id
_entity.type
_entity.pdbx_description
1 polymer ?
#
loop_
_entity_poly.entity_id
_entity_poly.type
_entity_poly.pdbx_seq_one_letter_code
_entity_poly.pdbx_strand_id
1 'polypeptide(L)'
;MKRYHGTSALLRTCVAILLLALVTSALAANQPCSGRKGGIAGCDGDTFLCNDGSISASKKSCSAVLGLRNEARPQSLLKSADGCQCGSGNYCVGPRGGVYCLTPGGSKSYKRK
;
A
#
# COMPACT_ATOMS: atom_id res chain seq x y z
N MET A 1 -1.39 -65.42 4.25
CA MET A 1 -1.26 -64.28 3.33
C MET A 1 -1.81 -63.02 4.01
N LYS A 2 -0.94 -62.18 4.61
CA LYS A 2 -1.35 -61.01 5.39
C LYS A 2 -1.54 -59.80 4.47
N ARG A 3 -2.67 -59.12 4.63
CA ARG A 3 -3.18 -58.02 3.79
C ARG A 3 -2.30 -56.77 3.92
N TYR A 4 -1.43 -56.51 2.94
CA TYR A 4 -0.61 -55.28 2.82
C TYR A 4 -1.38 -54.07 2.22
N HIS A 5 -2.70 -54.17 2.03
CA HIS A 5 -3.49 -53.15 1.35
C HIS A 5 -3.87 -51.91 2.21
N GLY A 6 -3.82 -52.01 3.55
CA GLY A 6 -4.22 -50.90 4.43
C GLY A 6 -3.14 -49.81 4.59
N THR A 7 -1.86 -50.19 4.63
CA THR A 7 -0.74 -49.25 4.83
C THR A 7 -0.44 -48.41 3.60
N SER A 8 -0.63 -48.99 2.40
CA SER A 8 -0.45 -48.29 1.13
C SER A 8 -1.54 -47.25 0.87
N ALA A 9 -2.78 -47.51 1.30
CA ALA A 9 -3.87 -46.54 1.24
C ALA A 9 -3.61 -45.34 2.15
N LEU A 10 -3.19 -45.59 3.40
CA LEU A 10 -2.82 -44.55 4.36
C LEU A 10 -1.64 -43.70 3.87
N LEU A 11 -0.61 -44.33 3.32
CA LEU A 11 0.55 -43.63 2.76
C LEU A 11 0.14 -42.73 1.58
N ARG A 12 -0.72 -43.24 0.68
CA ARG A 12 -1.24 -42.47 -0.47
C ARG A 12 -2.08 -41.28 -0.04
N THR A 13 -2.93 -41.43 0.98
CA THR A 13 -3.73 -40.32 1.53
C THR A 13 -2.84 -39.27 2.18
N CYS A 14 -1.80 -39.67 2.93
CA CYS A 14 -0.87 -38.72 3.53
C CYS A 14 -0.09 -37.94 2.46
N VAL A 15 0.37 -38.60 1.40
CA VAL A 15 1.08 -37.94 0.28
C VAL A 15 0.15 -36.96 -0.46
N ALA A 16 -1.12 -37.32 -0.67
CA ALA A 16 -2.09 -36.44 -1.32
C ALA A 16 -2.39 -35.18 -0.48
N ILE A 17 -2.52 -35.32 0.84
CA ILE A 17 -2.72 -34.19 1.77
C ILE A 17 -1.48 -33.29 1.79
N LEU A 18 -0.28 -33.88 1.79
CA LEU A 18 0.97 -33.12 1.74
C LEU A 18 1.06 -32.29 0.45
N LEU A 19 0.74 -32.88 -0.71
CA LEU A 19 0.74 -32.19 -2.01
C LEU A 19 -0.28 -31.04 -2.07
N LEU A 20 -1.46 -31.19 -1.45
CA LEU A 20 -2.46 -30.12 -1.35
C LEU A 20 -2.03 -28.97 -0.43
N ALA A 21 -1.16 -29.22 0.55
CA ALA A 21 -0.67 -28.17 1.44
C ALA A 21 0.37 -27.26 0.77
N LEU A 22 1.06 -27.71 -0.29
CA LEU A 22 2.08 -26.92 -1.00
C LEU A 22 1.51 -25.87 -1.97
N VAL A 23 0.20 -25.89 -2.26
CA VAL A 23 -0.43 -24.94 -3.23
C VAL A 23 -0.90 -23.62 -2.61
N THR A 24 -0.45 -23.25 -1.40
CA THR A 24 -0.74 -21.93 -0.84
C THR A 24 0.00 -20.84 -1.62
N SER A 25 -0.67 -20.20 -2.56
CA SER A 25 -0.15 -19.05 -3.30
C SER A 25 -0.06 -17.84 -2.37
N ALA A 26 1.15 -17.29 -2.22
CA ALA A 26 1.36 -16.03 -1.49
C ALA A 26 0.83 -14.86 -2.35
N LEU A 27 -0.38 -14.39 -2.07
CA LEU A 27 -0.93 -13.19 -2.68
C LEU A 27 -0.25 -11.94 -2.09
N ALA A 28 0.84 -11.51 -2.72
CA ALA A 28 1.49 -10.24 -2.41
C ALA A 28 0.65 -9.08 -2.95
N ALA A 29 -0.41 -8.69 -2.24
CA ALA A 29 -1.16 -7.48 -2.55
C ALA A 29 -0.34 -6.24 -2.13
N ASN A 30 -0.12 -5.32 -3.06
CA ASN A 30 0.51 -4.02 -2.76
C ASN A 30 -0.43 -3.17 -1.90
N GLN A 31 -0.34 -3.35 -0.58
CA GLN A 31 -1.09 -2.57 0.41
C GLN A 31 -0.51 -1.15 0.46
N PRO A 32 -1.34 -0.09 0.44
CA PRO A 32 -0.85 1.27 0.65
C PRO A 32 -0.11 1.36 1.99
N CYS A 33 1.02 2.08 1.99
CA CYS A 33 1.83 2.31 3.19
C CYS A 33 2.42 1.05 3.85
N SER A 34 2.85 0.06 3.06
CA SER A 34 3.51 -1.16 3.55
C SER A 34 4.97 -0.97 4.02
N GLY A 35 5.46 -1.93 4.81
CA GLY A 35 6.85 -1.97 5.25
C GLY A 35 7.23 -0.79 6.15
N ARG A 36 8.31 -0.10 5.80
CA ARG A 36 8.85 1.05 6.58
C ARG A 36 7.92 2.25 6.64
N LYS A 37 6.90 2.32 5.78
CA LYS A 37 5.89 3.39 5.80
C LYS A 37 4.95 3.34 7.02
N GLY A 38 4.87 2.17 7.68
CA GLY A 38 4.18 2.04 8.97
C GLY A 38 2.65 2.05 8.91
N GLY A 39 2.03 1.81 7.74
CA GLY A 39 0.59 1.83 7.58
C GLY A 39 0.01 3.20 7.23
N ILE A 40 -1.30 3.23 7.01
CA ILE A 40 -2.05 4.43 6.60
C ILE A 40 -2.26 5.31 7.82
N ALA A 41 -1.81 6.57 7.74
CA ALA A 41 -2.12 7.62 8.72
C ALA A 41 -3.45 8.31 8.40
N GLY A 42 -3.79 8.42 7.11
CA GLY A 42 -5.03 9.04 6.64
C GLY A 42 -5.03 9.27 5.14
N CYS A 43 -5.85 10.22 4.69
CA CYS A 43 -5.89 10.65 3.29
C CYS A 43 -5.38 12.09 3.14
N ASP A 44 -4.60 12.32 2.07
CA ASP A 44 -4.23 13.63 1.57
C ASP A 44 -4.86 13.80 0.19
N GLY A 45 -6.08 14.36 0.16
CA GLY A 45 -6.99 14.23 -0.98
C GLY A 45 -7.29 12.75 -1.29
N ASP A 46 -7.13 12.33 -2.54
CA ASP A 46 -7.31 10.93 -2.94
C ASP A 46 -6.10 10.02 -2.69
N THR A 47 -5.00 10.55 -2.17
CA THR A 47 -3.78 9.77 -1.92
C THR A 47 -3.67 9.36 -0.45
N PHE A 48 -3.16 8.15 -0.19
CA PHE A 48 -2.91 7.70 1.19
C PHE A 48 -1.70 8.43 1.78
N LEU A 49 -1.88 9.05 2.93
CA LEU A 49 -0.82 9.55 3.78
C LEU A 49 -0.35 8.40 4.69
N CYS A 50 0.95 8.19 4.79
CA CYS A 50 1.55 7.13 5.59
C CYS A 50 2.06 7.66 6.94
N ASN A 51 2.25 6.77 7.91
CA ASN A 51 2.72 7.13 9.26
C ASN A 51 4.16 7.68 9.28
N ASP A 52 4.98 7.33 8.28
CA ASP A 52 6.29 7.97 8.07
C ASP A 52 6.20 9.41 7.53
N GLY A 53 4.99 9.93 7.32
CA GLY A 53 4.72 11.26 6.79
C GLY A 53 4.88 11.38 5.27
N SER A 54 5.12 10.29 4.55
CA SER A 54 5.15 10.25 3.09
C SER A 54 3.78 9.95 2.50
N ILE A 55 3.59 10.25 1.20
CA ILE A 55 2.42 9.80 0.47
C ILE A 55 2.67 8.45 -0.24
N SER A 56 1.63 7.63 -0.36
CA SER A 56 1.69 6.31 -0.99
C SER A 56 1.73 6.40 -2.51
N ALA A 57 2.31 5.40 -3.18
CA ALA A 57 2.28 5.26 -4.64
C ALA A 57 1.09 4.41 -5.15
N SER A 58 0.32 3.79 -4.25
CA SER A 58 -0.83 2.93 -4.59
C SER A 58 -1.96 3.65 -5.34
N LYS A 59 -2.18 3.35 -6.62
CA LYS A 59 -3.21 4.01 -7.48
C LYS A 59 -4.67 3.94 -6.97
N LYS A 60 -4.96 3.21 -5.90
CA LYS A 60 -6.27 3.20 -5.25
C LYS A 60 -6.60 4.60 -4.72
N SER A 61 -7.87 4.98 -4.80
CA SER A 61 -8.38 6.19 -4.15
C SER A 61 -8.49 5.95 -2.64
N CYS A 62 -7.88 6.83 -1.85
CA CYS A 62 -7.92 6.76 -0.39
C CYS A 62 -9.34 6.96 0.13
N SER A 63 -10.07 7.93 -0.42
CA SER A 63 -11.47 8.21 -0.08
C SER A 63 -12.35 6.99 -0.36
N ALA A 64 -12.19 6.34 -1.51
CA ALA A 64 -12.93 5.13 -1.86
C ALA A 64 -12.61 3.93 -0.95
N VAL A 65 -11.34 3.74 -0.56
CA VAL A 65 -10.93 2.59 0.28
C VAL A 65 -11.33 2.77 1.74
N LEU A 66 -11.25 4.00 2.27
CA LEU A 66 -11.61 4.28 3.67
C LEU A 66 -13.08 4.66 3.85
N GLY A 67 -13.88 4.67 2.77
CA GLY A 67 -15.29 5.05 2.81
C GLY A 67 -15.52 6.51 3.24
N LEU A 68 -14.50 7.35 3.14
CA LEU A 68 -14.61 8.77 3.45
C LEU A 68 -15.32 9.43 2.27
N ARG A 69 -16.34 10.25 2.56
CA ARG A 69 -16.93 11.13 1.53
C ARG A 69 -15.79 11.94 0.95
N ASN A 70 -15.78 12.08 -0.36
CA ASN A 70 -14.74 12.79 -1.09
C ASN A 70 -14.79 14.27 -0.68
N GLU A 71 -14.16 14.61 0.44
CA GLU A 71 -13.81 15.96 0.81
C GLU A 71 -12.74 16.33 -0.20
N ALA A 72 -13.18 16.77 -1.39
CA ALA A 72 -12.35 17.28 -2.45
C ALA A 72 -11.68 18.55 -1.94
N ARG A 73 -10.68 18.37 -1.07
CA ARG A 73 -9.90 19.45 -0.50
C ARG A 73 -9.16 20.07 -1.68
N PRO A 74 -9.39 21.35 -1.99
CA PRO A 74 -8.71 22.01 -3.08
C PRO A 74 -7.20 21.92 -2.83
N GLN A 75 -6.49 21.34 -3.78
CA GLN A 75 -5.04 21.23 -3.70
C GLN A 75 -4.43 22.57 -4.09
N SER A 76 -3.76 23.21 -3.14
CA SER A 76 -3.02 24.44 -3.43
C SER A 76 -1.64 24.07 -3.98
N LEU A 77 -1.39 24.45 -5.23
CA LEU A 77 -0.08 24.30 -5.87
C LEU A 77 0.77 25.54 -5.57
N LEU A 78 1.67 25.42 -4.62
CA LEU A 78 2.61 26.48 -4.26
C LEU A 78 3.85 26.40 -5.14
N LYS A 79 4.35 27.57 -5.54
CA LYS A 79 5.62 27.74 -6.27
C LYS A 79 6.84 27.83 -5.35
N SER A 80 6.64 27.97 -4.04
CA SER A 80 7.71 28.06 -3.03
C SER A 80 7.84 26.77 -2.23
N ALA A 81 9.07 26.39 -1.88
CA ALA A 81 9.37 25.17 -1.14
C ALA A 81 8.87 25.20 0.32
N ASP A 82 8.71 26.41 0.87
CA ASP A 82 8.23 26.62 2.23
C ASP A 82 6.70 26.54 2.26
N GLY A 83 6.16 25.42 2.75
CA GLY A 83 4.72 25.26 3.00
C GLY A 83 4.04 24.05 2.36
N CYS A 84 4.76 23.22 1.59
CA CYS A 84 4.19 22.04 0.93
C CYS A 84 4.30 20.76 1.78
N GLN A 85 3.81 20.74 3.01
CA GLN A 85 3.92 19.55 3.86
C GLN A 85 2.93 18.45 3.44
N CYS A 86 3.34 17.19 3.43
CA CYS A 86 2.44 16.07 3.14
C CYS A 86 1.29 16.03 4.16
N GLY A 87 0.05 15.80 3.71
CA GLY A 87 -1.14 15.82 4.56
C GLY A 87 -1.76 17.21 4.77
N SER A 88 -1.06 18.28 4.41
CA SER A 88 -1.59 19.65 4.47
C SER A 88 -2.37 20.07 3.22
N GLY A 89 -2.57 19.19 2.24
CA GLY A 89 -3.20 19.51 0.95
C GLY A 89 -2.43 20.53 0.09
N ASN A 90 -1.26 20.97 0.55
CA ASN A 90 -0.37 21.89 -0.14
C ASN A 90 0.74 21.11 -0.84
N TYR A 91 0.87 21.34 -2.13
CA TYR A 91 1.86 20.67 -2.96
C TYR A 91 2.75 21.66 -3.67
N CYS A 92 4.01 21.27 -3.84
CA CYS A 92 5.00 22.01 -4.59
C CYS A 92 5.16 21.41 -5.97
N VAL A 93 5.57 22.23 -6.92
CA VAL A 93 5.94 21.76 -8.27
C VAL A 93 7.45 21.87 -8.44
N GLY A 94 8.08 20.75 -8.79
CA GLY A 94 9.52 20.71 -9.05
C GLY A 94 9.90 21.31 -10.41
N PRO A 95 11.18 21.56 -10.67
CA PRO A 95 11.66 22.14 -11.93
C PRO A 95 11.31 21.29 -13.17
N ARG A 96 11.06 19.99 -12.98
CA ARG A 96 10.61 19.06 -14.03
C ARG A 96 9.09 18.93 -14.14
N GLY A 97 8.33 19.81 -13.48
CA GLY A 97 6.86 19.78 -13.45
C GLY A 97 6.24 18.68 -12.57
N GLY A 98 7.05 17.91 -11.83
CA GLY A 98 6.57 16.89 -10.90
C GLY A 98 5.99 17.51 -9.64
N VAL A 99 4.79 17.09 -9.25
CA VAL A 99 4.11 17.56 -8.03
C VAL A 99 4.62 16.75 -6.82
N TYR A 100 4.98 17.40 -5.73
CA TYR A 100 5.49 16.75 -4.52
C TYR A 100 5.09 17.48 -3.24
N CYS A 101 5.17 16.78 -2.12
CA CYS A 101 5.09 17.34 -0.77
C CYS A 101 6.36 16.98 0.02
N LEU A 102 6.61 17.68 1.12
CA LEU A 102 7.72 17.45 2.03
C LEU A 102 7.23 16.65 3.23
N THR A 103 7.93 15.57 3.56
CA THR A 103 7.70 14.82 4.80
C THR A 103 8.21 15.64 5.99
N PRO A 104 7.80 15.32 7.23
CA PRO A 104 8.34 15.96 8.44
C PRO A 104 9.88 15.86 8.54
N GLY A 105 10.47 14.79 7.99
CA GLY A 105 11.92 14.62 7.89
C GLY A 105 12.59 15.37 6.73
N GLY A 106 11.88 16.27 6.04
CA GLY A 106 12.42 17.09 4.95
C GLY A 106 12.59 16.38 3.60
N SER A 107 12.13 15.14 3.47
CA SER A 107 12.26 14.38 2.22
C SER A 107 11.12 14.69 1.25
N LYS A 108 11.39 14.71 -0.06
CA LYS A 108 10.36 14.92 -1.09
C LYS A 108 9.57 13.63 -1.33
N SER A 109 8.26 13.71 -1.23
CA SER A 109 7.32 12.64 -1.59
C SER A 109 6.50 13.08 -2.80
N TYR A 110 6.70 12.41 -3.94
CA TYR A 110 6.08 12.81 -5.20
C TYR A 110 4.67 12.28 -5.32
N LYS A 111 3.76 13.16 -5.76
CA LYS A 111 2.40 12.79 -6.10
C LYS A 111 2.41 12.06 -7.43
N ARG A 112 1.66 10.96 -7.47
CA ARG A 112 1.34 10.22 -8.69
C ARG A 112 0.46 11.08 -9.62
N LYS A 113 0.73 10.99 -10.92
CA LYS A 113 -0.12 11.58 -11.98
C LYS A 113 -1.38 10.76 -12.17
#